data_AF-A0A0R0H5A4-F1
#
_entry.id   AF-A0A0R0H5A4-F1
#
_cell.length_a   1.000
_cell.length_b   1.000
_cell.length_c   1.000
_cell.angle_alpha   90.00
_cell.angle_beta   90.00
_cell.angle_gamma   90.00
#
_symmetry.space_group_name_H-M   'P 1'
#
loop_
_entity.id
_entity.type
_entity.pdbx_description
1 polymer ?
#
loop_
_entity_poly.entity_id
_entity_poly.type
_entity_poly.pdbx_seq_one_letter_code
_entity_poly.pdbx_strand_id
1 'polypeptide(L)'
;MKEVAESMKEFVEVTKKKMENKKKMEIKEAQEVVHEVVSELDNIPNFNGALRHRAIDWLTENPIKFVIIKALPLDKKENYILSFMP
;
A
#
# COMPACT_ATOMS: atom_id res chain seq x y z
N MET A 1 -27.70 29.52 24.01
CA MET A 1 -28.19 28.52 23.05
C MET A 1 -27.51 28.64 21.68
N LYS A 2 -27.50 29.82 21.04
CA LYS A 2 -26.88 30.02 19.71
C LYS A 2 -25.38 29.73 19.67
N GLU A 3 -24.60 30.25 20.62
CA GLU A 3 -23.14 30.02 20.71
C GLU A 3 -22.78 28.53 20.88
N VAL A 4 -23.53 27.80 21.72
CA VAL A 4 -23.32 26.35 21.92
C VAL A 4 -23.59 25.58 20.61
N ALA A 5 -24.65 25.93 19.90
CA ALA A 5 -24.98 25.31 18.61
C ALA A 5 -23.93 25.61 17.53
N GLU A 6 -23.41 26.83 17.48
CA GLU A 6 -22.33 27.22 16.57
C GLU A 6 -21.03 26.48 16.90
N SER A 7 -20.64 26.42 18.18
CA SER A 7 -19.46 25.67 18.64
C SER A 7 -19.57 24.18 18.33
N MET A 8 -20.75 23.56 18.53
CA MET A 8 -20.99 22.17 18.15
C MET A 8 -20.88 21.96 16.63
N LYS A 9 -21.41 22.88 15.83
CA LYS A 9 -21.31 22.81 14.35
C LYS A 9 -19.86 22.87 13.90
N GLU A 10 -19.07 23.79 14.44
CA GLU A 10 -17.64 23.92 14.15
C GLU A 10 -16.87 22.65 14.56
N PHE A 11 -17.14 22.10 15.75
CA PHE A 11 -16.51 20.86 16.21
C PHE A 11 -16.79 19.67 15.28
N VAL A 12 -18.05 19.50 14.84
CA VAL A 12 -18.42 18.43 13.89
C VAL A 12 -17.72 18.62 12.55
N GLU A 13 -17.64 19.85 12.03
CA GLU A 13 -16.96 20.17 10.78
C GLU A 13 -15.45 19.89 10.84
N VAL A 14 -14.78 20.33 11.91
CA VAL A 14 -13.35 20.06 12.17
C VAL A 14 -13.11 18.55 12.29
N THR A 15 -13.96 17.84 13.02
CA THR A 15 -13.84 16.39 13.21
C THR A 15 -14.04 15.64 11.89
N LYS A 16 -15.04 16.01 11.09
CA LYS A 16 -15.28 15.43 9.76
C LYS A 16 -14.07 15.65 8.84
N LYS A 17 -13.56 16.89 8.77
CA LYS A 17 -12.37 17.23 7.96
C LYS A 17 -11.13 16.43 8.38
N LYS A 18 -10.94 16.22 9.69
CA LYS A 18 -9.85 15.40 10.22
C LYS A 18 -9.96 13.93 9.79
N MET A 19 -11.16 13.34 9.84
CA MET A 19 -11.38 11.96 9.38
C MET A 19 -11.17 11.82 7.86
N GLU A 20 -11.67 12.76 7.06
CA GLU A 20 -11.46 12.78 5.61
C GLU A 20 -9.97 12.87 5.26
N ASN A 21 -9.22 13.73 5.97
CA ASN A 21 -7.77 13.85 5.78
C ASN A 21 -7.03 12.57 6.17
N LYS A 22 -7.41 11.91 7.27
CA LYS A 22 -6.84 10.61 7.68
C LYS A 22 -7.04 9.55 6.61
N LYS A 23 -8.27 9.44 6.07
CA LYS A 23 -8.58 8.48 4.98
C LYS A 23 -7.78 8.78 3.71
N LYS A 24 -7.62 10.06 3.34
CA LYS A 24 -6.78 10.46 2.19
C LYS A 24 -5.31 10.08 2.40
N MET A 25 -4.79 10.24 3.62
CA MET A 25 -3.42 9.86 3.97
C MET A 25 -3.21 8.34 3.87
N GLU A 26 -4.12 7.54 4.43
CA GLU A 26 -4.08 6.07 4.34
C GLU A 26 -4.13 5.58 2.88
N ILE A 27 -4.96 6.21 2.04
CA ILE A 27 -5.01 5.89 0.61
C ILE A 27 -3.69 6.24 -0.09
N LYS A 28 -3.09 7.41 0.23
CA LYS A 28 -1.81 7.84 -0.36
C LYS A 28 -0.68 6.89 0.03
N GLU A 29 -0.61 6.48 1.29
CA GLU A 29 0.37 5.50 1.78
C GLU A 29 0.19 4.15 1.07
N ALA A 30 -1.04 3.66 0.94
CA ALA A 30 -1.32 2.43 0.20
C ALA A 30 -0.91 2.54 -1.28
N GLN A 31 -1.17 3.69 -1.93
CA GLN A 31 -0.74 3.95 -3.30
C GLN A 31 0.79 3.93 -3.43
N GLU A 32 1.52 4.54 -2.49
CA GLU A 32 2.98 4.53 -2.48
C GLU A 32 3.54 3.10 -2.35
N VAL A 33 2.97 2.28 -1.45
CA VAL A 33 3.35 0.86 -1.30
C VAL A 33 3.09 0.07 -2.59
N VAL A 34 1.93 0.25 -3.23
CA VAL A 34 1.61 -0.41 -4.50
C VAL A 34 2.59 0.01 -5.59
N HIS A 35 2.92 1.31 -5.68
CA HIS A 35 3.89 1.81 -6.65
C HIS A 35 5.29 1.21 -6.43
N GLU A 36 5.74 1.11 -5.18
CA GLU A 36 7.01 0.47 -4.87
C GLU A 36 7.00 -1.02 -5.26
N VAL A 37 5.93 -1.75 -4.94
CA VAL A 37 5.79 -3.17 -5.28
C VAL A 37 5.85 -3.37 -6.80
N VAL A 38 5.10 -2.57 -7.56
CA VAL A 38 5.10 -2.64 -9.02
C VAL A 38 6.49 -2.35 -9.58
N SER A 39 7.14 -1.28 -9.09
CA SER A 39 8.49 -0.92 -9.52
C SER A 39 9.50 -2.03 -9.21
N GLU A 40 9.35 -2.71 -8.07
CA GLU A 40 10.23 -3.80 -7.68
C GLU A 40 10.07 -5.03 -8.57
N LEU A 41 8.83 -5.37 -8.93
CA LEU A 41 8.52 -6.46 -9.84
C LEU A 41 8.98 -6.16 -11.27
N ASP A 42 8.91 -4.90 -11.70
CA ASP A 42 9.38 -4.48 -13.04
C ASP A 42 10.90 -4.61 -13.20
N ASN A 43 11.64 -4.61 -12.09
CA ASN A 43 13.08 -4.87 -12.10
C ASN A 43 13.41 -6.37 -12.28
N ILE A 44 12.47 -7.29 -12.08
CA ILE A 44 12.68 -8.74 -12.20
C ILE A 44 12.65 -9.13 -13.69
N PRO A 45 13.78 -9.56 -14.29
CA PRO A 45 13.82 -9.91 -15.70
C PRO A 45 12.89 -11.09 -16.01
N ASN A 46 12.12 -10.98 -17.10
CA ASN A 46 11.23 -12.04 -17.60
C ASN A 46 10.18 -12.54 -16.59
N PHE A 47 9.83 -11.74 -15.58
CA PHE A 47 8.84 -12.15 -14.61
C PHE A 47 7.50 -12.50 -15.29
N ASN A 48 6.95 -13.67 -14.95
CA ASN A 48 5.75 -14.18 -15.60
C ASN A 48 4.57 -13.20 -15.44
N GLY A 49 4.13 -12.61 -16.55
CA GLY A 49 3.00 -11.67 -16.58
C GLY A 49 1.68 -12.26 -16.03
N ALA A 50 1.48 -13.58 -16.17
CA ALA A 50 0.31 -14.26 -15.61
C ALA A 50 0.30 -14.28 -14.07
N LEU A 51 1.48 -14.20 -13.45
CA LEU A 51 1.64 -14.15 -11.99
C LEU A 51 1.76 -12.73 -11.46
N ARG A 52 1.90 -11.72 -12.33
CA ARG A 52 2.17 -10.33 -11.92
C ARG A 52 1.10 -9.74 -11.01
N HIS A 53 -0.18 -9.89 -11.37
CA HIS A 53 -1.28 -9.40 -10.54
C HIS A 53 -1.30 -10.08 -9.17
N ARG A 54 -1.16 -11.42 -9.14
CA ARG A 54 -1.11 -12.18 -7.88
C ARG A 54 0.07 -11.78 -7.00
N ALA A 55 1.24 -11.55 -7.60
CA ALA A 55 2.42 -11.13 -6.87
C ALA A 55 2.27 -9.72 -6.28
N ILE A 56 1.59 -8.80 -6.98
CA ILE A 56 1.28 -7.46 -6.45
C ILE A 56 0.38 -7.58 -5.22
N ASP A 57 -0.74 -8.30 -5.34
CA ASP A 57 -1.66 -8.51 -4.22
C ASP A 57 -0.95 -9.18 -3.04
N TRP A 58 -0.21 -10.26 -3.30
CA TRP A 58 0.54 -10.97 -2.27
C TRP A 58 1.58 -10.10 -1.56
N LEU A 59 2.38 -9.30 -2.29
CA LEU A 59 3.41 -8.46 -1.69
C LEU A 59 2.84 -7.25 -0.94
N THR A 60 1.73 -6.69 -1.41
CA THR A 60 1.04 -5.58 -0.74
C THR A 60 0.34 -6.04 0.55
N GLU A 61 -0.20 -7.25 0.57
CA GLU A 61 -0.78 -7.87 1.77
C GLU A 61 0.29 -8.40 2.75
N ASN A 62 1.52 -8.61 2.29
CA ASN A 62 2.62 -9.15 3.11
C ASN A 62 3.84 -8.20 3.14
N PRO A 63 3.82 -7.09 3.90
CA PRO A 63 4.91 -6.12 3.96
C PRO A 63 6.28 -6.73 4.30
N ILE A 64 6.33 -7.74 5.16
CA ILE A 64 7.57 -8.44 5.52
C ILE A 64 8.14 -9.19 4.31
N LYS A 65 7.30 -9.81 3.48
CA LYS A 65 7.73 -10.49 2.25
C LYS A 65 8.27 -9.46 1.26
N PHE A 66 7.64 -8.29 1.16
CA PHE A 66 8.12 -7.23 0.30
C PHE A 66 9.50 -6.71 0.72
N VAL A 67 9.74 -6.48 2.03
CA VAL A 67 11.06 -6.11 2.55
C VAL A 67 12.12 -7.16 2.19
N ILE A 68 11.79 -8.45 2.30
CA ILE A 68 12.71 -9.54 1.92
C ILE A 68 13.02 -9.46 0.42
N ILE A 69 12.01 -9.31 -0.45
CA ILE A 69 12.22 -9.17 -1.90
C ILE A 69 13.17 -8.02 -2.22
N LYS A 70 13.01 -6.84 -1.60
CA LYS A 70 13.90 -5.69 -1.82
C LYS A 70 15.34 -5.98 -1.41
N ALA A 71 15.55 -6.81 -0.40
CA ALA A 71 16.88 -7.18 0.10
C ALA A 71 17.55 -8.31 -0.72
N LEU A 72 16.80 -9.04 -1.54
CA LEU A 72 17.34 -10.16 -2.31
C LEU A 72 18.12 -9.69 -3.56
N PRO A 73 19.16 -10.43 -3.99
CA PRO A 73 19.74 -10.28 -5.32
C PRO A 73 18.69 -10.46 -6.42
N LEU A 74 18.85 -9.73 -7.53
CA LEU A 74 17.86 -9.70 -8.61
C LEU A 74 17.53 -11.10 -9.16
N ASP A 75 18.56 -11.94 -9.32
CA ASP A 75 18.46 -13.33 -9.81
C ASP A 75 17.74 -14.29 -8.84
N LYS A 76 17.46 -13.84 -7.61
CA LYS A 76 16.80 -14.64 -6.56
C LYS A 76 15.36 -14.22 -6.28
N LYS A 77 14.94 -13.04 -6.72
CA LYS A 77 13.61 -12.47 -6.42
C LYS A 77 12.48 -13.32 -7.01
N GLU A 78 12.56 -13.67 -8.29
CA GLU A 78 11.53 -14.50 -8.94
C GLU A 78 11.38 -15.86 -8.22
N ASN A 79 12.49 -16.55 -7.98
CA ASN A 79 12.46 -17.85 -7.31
C ASN A 79 11.84 -17.75 -5.91
N TYR A 80 12.12 -16.68 -5.16
CA TYR A 80 11.47 -16.45 -3.87
C TYR A 80 9.96 -16.27 -4.01
N ILE A 81 9.52 -15.42 -4.95
CA ILE A 81 8.08 -15.20 -5.19
C ILE A 81 7.41 -16.54 -5.52
N LEU A 82 7.95 -17.30 -6.47
CA LEU A 82 7.38 -18.59 -6.86
C LEU A 82 7.39 -19.64 -5.74
N SER A 83 8.33 -19.56 -4.80
CA SER A 83 8.43 -20.51 -3.69
C SER A 83 7.46 -20.22 -2.54
N PHE A 84 7.08 -18.96 -2.33
CA PHE A 84 6.33 -18.53 -1.14
C PHE A 84 4.98 -17.90 -1.44
N MET A 85 4.73 -17.47 -2.67
CA MET A 85 3.41 -17.00 -3.10
C MET A 85 2.48 -18.20 -3.25
N PRO A 86 1.26 -18.15 -2.66
CA PRO A 86 0.29 -19.24 -2.76
C PRO A 86 -0.34 -19.40 -4.15
#